data_AF-A0A099F998-F1
#
_entry.id   AF-A0A099F998-F1
#
_cell.length_a   1.000
_cell.length_b   1.000
_cell.length_c   1.000
_cell.angle_alpha   90.00
_cell.angle_beta   90.00
_cell.angle_gamma   90.00
#
_symmetry.space_group_name_H-M   'P 1'
#
loop_
_entity.id
_entity.type
_entity.pdbx_description
1 polymer ?
#
loop_
_entity_poly.entity_id
_entity_poly.type
_entity_poly.pdbx_seq_one_letter_code
_entity_poly.pdbx_strand_id
1 'polypeptide(L)'
;MSGTRSTSRKAPATEPPRSQLRLALLLAPFVWAAVAINLFMLALIAPALGWPTLSPWATMAVAVPLTLPATWLATRWVGGLIDAAER
;
A
#
# COMPACT_ATOMS: atom_id res chain seq x y z
N MET A 1 -21.40 -0.80 -49.56
CA MET A 1 -20.90 0.29 -48.69
C MET A 1 -20.44 -0.35 -47.39
N SER A 2 -19.16 -0.69 -47.29
CA SER A 2 -18.58 -1.42 -46.15
C SER A 2 -18.07 -0.41 -45.13
N GLY A 3 -18.89 -0.10 -44.13
CA GLY A 3 -18.53 0.75 -43.00
C GLY A 3 -17.80 -0.08 -41.95
N THR A 4 -16.51 0.18 -41.81
CA THR A 4 -15.60 -0.46 -40.86
C THR A 4 -16.06 -0.25 -39.42
N ARG A 5 -16.59 -1.29 -38.78
CA ARG A 5 -16.58 -1.36 -37.31
C ARG A 5 -15.13 -1.47 -36.87
N SER A 6 -14.53 -0.32 -36.56
CA SER A 6 -13.27 -0.26 -35.83
C SER A 6 -13.55 -0.76 -34.42
N THR A 7 -13.43 -2.06 -34.19
CA THR A 7 -13.29 -2.61 -32.85
C THR A 7 -11.92 -2.19 -32.36
N SER A 8 -11.83 -0.98 -31.78
CA SER A 8 -10.70 -0.60 -30.94
C SER A 8 -10.68 -1.61 -29.80
N ARG A 9 -9.88 -2.65 -30.01
CA ARG A 9 -9.52 -3.61 -28.99
C ARG A 9 -8.78 -2.78 -27.95
N LYS A 10 -9.50 -2.33 -26.92
CA LYS A 10 -8.86 -1.91 -25.68
C LYS A 10 -7.88 -3.02 -25.36
N ALA A 11 -6.59 -2.67 -25.31
CA ALA A 11 -5.56 -3.62 -24.95
C ALA A 11 -6.07 -4.36 -23.70
N PRO A 12 -6.00 -5.71 -23.67
CA PRO A 12 -6.35 -6.43 -22.46
C PRO A 12 -5.58 -5.78 -21.31
N ALA A 13 -6.17 -5.67 -20.12
CA ALA A 13 -5.50 -5.20 -18.92
C ALA A 13 -4.30 -6.13 -18.62
N THR A 14 -3.20 -5.94 -19.34
CA THR A 14 -2.00 -6.75 -19.32
C THR A 14 -0.96 -5.97 -18.56
N GLU A 15 -1.16 -5.85 -17.26
CA GLU A 15 -0.01 -6.02 -16.40
C GLU A 15 -0.29 -7.16 -15.41
N PRO A 16 0.45 -8.29 -15.52
CA PRO A 16 0.29 -9.45 -14.65
C PRO A 16 0.68 -9.09 -13.20
N PRO A 17 0.48 -9.98 -12.20
CA PRO A 17 0.84 -9.77 -10.79
C PRO A 17 2.24 -9.17 -10.54
N ARG A 18 3.17 -9.25 -11.49
CA ARG A 18 4.47 -8.58 -11.44
C ARG A 18 4.40 -7.06 -11.32
N SER A 19 3.42 -6.34 -11.90
CA SER A 19 3.34 -4.88 -11.72
C SER A 19 2.83 -4.52 -10.32
N GLN A 20 1.80 -5.20 -9.83
CA GLN A 20 1.28 -5.04 -8.48
C GLN A 20 2.29 -5.46 -7.41
N LEU A 21 3.04 -6.54 -7.64
CA LEU A 21 4.15 -6.95 -6.77
C LEU A 21 5.30 -5.95 -6.81
N ARG A 22 5.66 -5.42 -7.98
CA ARG A 22 6.67 -4.34 -8.09
C ARG A 22 6.22 -3.09 -7.34
N LEU A 23 4.96 -2.68 -7.52
CA LEU A 23 4.38 -1.54 -6.79
C LEU A 23 4.39 -1.80 -5.28
N ALA A 24 3.99 -3.00 -4.84
CA ALA A 24 4.06 -3.38 -3.43
C ALA A 24 5.48 -3.34 -2.87
N LEU A 25 6.48 -3.88 -3.58
CA LEU A 25 7.88 -3.80 -3.15
C LEU A 25 8.39 -2.36 -3.07
N LEU A 26 8.01 -1.52 -4.04
CA LEU A 26 8.37 -0.09 -4.04
C LEU A 26 7.73 0.66 -2.88
N LEU A 27 6.47 0.36 -2.56
CA LEU A 27 5.72 1.01 -1.48
C LEU A 27 6.11 0.48 -0.09
N ALA A 28 6.50 -0.79 0.02
CA ALA A 28 6.77 -1.48 1.29
C ALA A 28 7.64 -0.70 2.29
N PRO A 29 8.80 -0.10 1.94
CA PRO A 29 9.60 0.65 2.91
C PRO A 29 8.88 1.90 3.42
N PHE A 30 8.13 2.59 2.56
CA PHE A 30 7.36 3.79 2.94
C PHE A 30 6.18 3.43 3.81
N VAL A 31 5.47 2.35 3.47
CA VAL A 31 4.34 1.85 4.25
C VAL A 31 4.82 1.38 5.62
N TRP A 32 5.93 0.65 5.71
CA TRP A 32 6.51 0.24 6.99
C TRP A 32 6.88 1.45 7.86
N ALA A 33 7.55 2.46 7.29
CA ALA A 33 7.88 3.68 8.02
C ALA A 33 6.64 4.42 8.53
N ALA A 34 5.60 4.55 7.70
CA ALA A 34 4.34 5.17 8.10
C ALA A 34 3.65 4.39 9.23
N VAL A 35 3.59 3.06 9.12
CA VAL A 35 3.03 2.19 10.17
C VAL A 35 3.83 2.34 11.46
N ALA A 36 5.17 2.30 11.39
CA ALA A 36 6.03 2.42 12.56
C ALA A 36 5.89 3.77 13.26
N ILE A 37 5.87 4.88 12.52
CA ILE A 37 5.69 6.23 13.09
C ILE A 37 4.32 6.34 13.78
N ASN A 38 3.25 5.89 13.11
CA ASN A 38 1.91 5.98 13.68
C ASN A 38 1.76 5.09 14.92
N LEU A 39 2.35 3.90 14.91
CA LEU A 39 2.37 3.01 16.07
C LEU A 39 3.19 3.60 17.22
N PHE A 40 4.29 4.29 16.92
CA PHE A 40 5.11 4.96 17.93
C PHE A 40 4.32 6.08 18.59
N MET A 41 3.68 6.93 17.78
CA MET A 41 2.82 8.00 18.28
C MET A 41 1.66 7.46 19.12
N LEU A 42 1.05 6.34 18.72
CA LEU A 42 0.03 5.67 19.52
C LEU A 42 0.59 5.16 20.85
N ALA A 43 1.80 4.58 20.84
CA ALA A 43 2.46 4.11 22.05
C ALA A 43 2.83 5.25 23.01
N LEU A 44 3.05 6.47 22.52
CA LEU A 44 3.24 7.65 23.36
C LEU A 44 1.97 8.09 24.09
N ILE A 45 0.79 7.69 23.61
CA ILE A 45 -0.51 7.94 24.28
C ILE A 45 -0.77 6.91 25.38
N ALA A 46 -0.19 5.70 25.29
CA ALA A 46 -0.42 4.59 26.23
C ALA A 46 -0.26 4.96 27.73
N PRO A 47 0.69 5.81 28.17
CA PRO A 47 0.80 6.25 29.56
C PRO A 47 -0.43 6.98 30.09
N ALA A 48 -1.20 7.67 29.24
CA ALA A 48 -2.45 8.30 29.64
C ALA A 48 -3.52 7.29 30.09
N LEU A 49 -3.36 6.02 29.70
CA LEU A 49 -4.22 4.88 30.06
C LEU A 49 -3.59 3.99 31.14
N GLY A 50 -2.43 4.39 31.71
CA GLY A 50 -1.69 3.60 32.70
C GLY A 50 -0.84 2.47 32.10
N TRP A 51 -0.63 2.46 30.78
CA TRP A 51 0.21 1.47 30.09
C TRP A 51 1.63 2.00 29.83
N PRO A 52 2.63 1.12 29.71
CA PRO A 52 3.99 1.54 29.35
C PRO A 52 4.07 2.02 27.89
N THR A 53 5.01 2.93 27.61
CA THR A 53 5.38 3.29 26.23
C THR A 53 6.20 2.20 25.55
N LEU A 54 6.15 2.13 24.22
CA LEU A 54 7.08 1.34 23.43
C LEU A 54 8.33 2.14 23.06
N SER A 55 9.49 1.49 23.03
CA SER A 55 10.71 2.09 22.49
C SER A 55 10.62 2.21 20.95
N PRO A 56 11.42 3.11 20.33
CA PRO A 56 11.47 3.20 18.86
C PRO A 56 11.77 1.85 18.20
N TRP A 57 12.74 1.10 18.72
CA TRP A 57 13.12 -0.22 18.21
C TRP A 57 12.01 -1.27 18.36
N ALA A 58 11.33 -1.30 19.52
CA ALA A 58 10.21 -2.21 19.74
C ALA A 58 9.07 -1.91 18.78
N THR A 59 8.79 -0.63 18.54
CA THR A 59 7.75 -0.19 17.61
C THR A 59 8.06 -0.63 16.18
N MET A 60 9.30 -0.46 15.72
CA MET A 60 9.73 -0.91 14.40
C MET A 60 9.56 -2.42 14.22
N ALA A 61 9.85 -3.22 15.25
CA ALA A 61 9.65 -4.67 15.22
C ALA A 61 8.16 -5.05 15.13
N VAL A 62 7.29 -4.39 15.91
CA VAL A 62 5.83 -4.62 15.87
C VAL A 62 5.22 -4.13 14.55
N ALA A 63 5.81 -3.13 13.91
CA ALA A 63 5.35 -2.63 12.61
C ALA A 63 5.56 -3.63 11.46
N VAL A 64 6.53 -4.55 11.56
CA VAL A 64 6.83 -5.54 10.51
C VAL A 64 5.60 -6.38 10.13
N PRO A 65 4.92 -7.10 11.04
CA PRO A 65 3.74 -7.88 10.69
C PRO A 65 2.59 -7.02 10.16
N LEU A 66 2.44 -5.79 10.64
CA LEU A 66 1.40 -4.85 10.19
C LEU A 66 1.67 -4.28 8.79
N THR A 67 2.93 -4.30 8.35
CA THR A 67 3.33 -3.78 7.04
C THR A 67 2.76 -4.60 5.90
N LEU A 68 2.62 -5.92 6.05
CA LEU A 68 2.07 -6.78 5.00
C LEU A 68 0.63 -6.41 4.62
N PRO A 69 -0.34 -6.39 5.55
CA PRO A 69 -1.72 -5.98 5.21
C PRO A 69 -1.79 -4.51 4.80
N ALA A 70 -1.00 -3.62 5.41
CA ALA A 70 -0.96 -2.21 5.04
C ALA A 70 -0.43 -1.99 3.61
N THR A 71 0.61 -2.73 3.21
CA THR A 71 1.20 -2.64 1.87
C THR A 71 0.23 -3.18 0.83
N TRP A 72 -0.46 -4.28 1.11
CA TRP A 72 -1.51 -4.79 0.24
C TRP A 72 -2.61 -3.76 0.00
N LEU A 73 -3.08 -3.10 1.07
CA LEU A 73 -4.11 -2.06 0.98
C LEU A 73 -3.61 -0.85 0.19
N ALA A 74 -2.39 -0.39 0.46
CA ALA A 74 -1.76 0.72 -0.23
C ALA A 74 -1.59 0.43 -1.73
N THR A 75 -1.08 -0.75 -2.08
CA THR A 75 -0.92 -1.20 -3.47
C THR A 75 -2.26 -1.24 -4.19
N ARG A 76 -3.31 -1.78 -3.56
CA ARG A 76 -4.66 -1.81 -4.15
C ARG A 76 -5.19 -0.39 -4.39
N TRP A 77 -5.00 0.51 -3.45
CA TRP A 77 -5.47 1.89 -3.55
C TRP A 77 -4.71 2.68 -4.62
N VAL A 78 -3.37 2.68 -4.57
CA VAL A 78 -2.51 3.36 -5.56
C VAL A 78 -2.73 2.77 -6.96
N GLY A 79 -2.81 1.45 -7.09
CA GLY A 79 -3.12 0.79 -8.36
C GLY A 79 -4.45 1.27 -8.95
N GLY A 80 -5.50 1.38 -8.13
CA GLY A 80 -6.78 1.91 -8.58
C GLY A 80 -6.74 3.38 -9.00
N LEU A 81 -5.86 4.19 -8.41
CA LEU A 81 -5.63 5.58 -8.83
C LEU A 81 -4.90 5.65 -10.18
N ILE A 82 -3.92 4.79 -10.41
CA ILE A 82 -3.22 4.68 -11.70
C ILE A 82 -4.23 4.29 -12.79
N ASP A 83 -5.02 3.23 -12.55
CA ASP A 83 -6.06 2.79 -13.47
C ASP A 83 -7.12 3.89 -13.76
N ALA A 84 -7.37 4.79 -12.79
CA ALA A 84 -8.27 5.92 -12.97
C ALA A 84 -7.63 7.05 -13.79
N ALA A 85 -6.31 7.26 -13.69
CA ALA A 85 -5.59 8.29 -14.42
C ALA A 85 -5.34 7.92 -15.90
N GLU A 86 -5.29 6.63 -16.22
CA GLU A 86 -5.09 6.13 -17.59
C GLU A 86 -6.38 6.06 -18.42
N ARG A 87 -7.55 6.30 -17.80
CA ARG A 87 -8.86 6.31 -18.47
C ARG A 87 -9.21 7.68 -19.03
#